data_AF-I1VZ68-F1
#
_entry.id   AF-I1VZ68-F1
#
_cell.length_a   1.000
_cell.length_b   1.000
_cell.length_c   1.000
_cell.angle_alpha   90.00
_cell.angle_beta   90.00
_cell.angle_gamma   90.00
#
_symmetry.space_group_name_H-M   'P 1'
#
loop_
_entity.id
_entity.type
_entity.pdbx_description
1 polymer ?
#
loop_
_entity_poly.entity_id
_entity_poly.type
_entity_poly.pdbx_seq_one_letter_code
_entity_poly.pdbx_strand_id
1 'polypeptide(L)'
;PSLMSALRTKFGNDELVTAAITADGTSGGKIDLGGYGAAAQYVDYYQVMTYDYFGAWDADGPTAPHSPLNSFSGQPIAGFDGATAIAKLKSLGVPSSKLLLGFGF
;
A
#
# COMPACT_ATOMS: atom_id res chain seq x y z
N PRO A 1 -11.95 -1.75 9.02
CA PRO A 1 -13.12 -1.90 8.10
C PRO A 1 -14.28 -0.92 8.36
N SER A 2 -14.53 -0.51 9.62
CA SER A 2 -15.73 0.26 10.01
C SER A 2 -15.98 1.51 9.17
N LEU A 3 -14.94 2.33 8.93
CA LEU A 3 -15.06 3.55 8.12
C LEU A 3 -15.45 3.24 6.67
N MET A 4 -14.77 2.30 6.02
CA MET A 4 -15.05 1.95 4.62
C MET A 4 -16.44 1.35 4.45
N SER A 5 -16.89 0.54 5.43
CA SER A 5 -18.27 0.02 5.46
C SER A 5 -19.29 1.15 5.54
N ALA A 6 -19.10 2.13 6.45
CA ALA A 6 -19.99 3.28 6.58
C ALA A 6 -20.04 4.13 5.31
N LEU A 7 -18.90 4.36 4.66
CA LEU A 7 -18.85 5.05 3.37
C LEU A 7 -19.60 4.27 2.30
N ARG A 8 -19.38 2.97 2.17
CA ARG A 8 -20.12 2.13 1.21
C ARG A 8 -21.63 2.15 1.47
N THR A 9 -22.08 2.12 2.72
CA THR A 9 -23.50 2.26 3.06
C THR A 9 -24.05 3.63 2.63
N LYS A 10 -23.29 4.71 2.82
CA LYS A 10 -23.73 6.07 2.49
C LYS A 10 -23.77 6.33 0.98
N PHE A 11 -22.79 5.82 0.26
CA PHE A 11 -22.57 6.06 -1.18
C PHE A 11 -23.07 4.93 -2.07
N GLY A 12 -23.75 3.90 -1.54
CA GLY A 12 -24.32 2.82 -2.35
C GLY A 12 -23.30 2.13 -3.27
N ASN A 13 -23.77 1.53 -4.36
CA ASN A 13 -22.92 0.85 -5.35
C ASN A 13 -22.79 1.62 -6.67
N ASP A 14 -23.48 2.76 -6.81
CA ASP A 14 -23.47 3.57 -8.03
C ASP A 14 -22.30 4.57 -8.02
N GLU A 15 -21.77 4.89 -6.83
CA GLU A 15 -20.61 5.75 -6.65
C GLU A 15 -19.33 4.99 -6.27
N LEU A 16 -18.18 5.59 -6.66
CA LEU A 16 -16.86 5.07 -6.31
C LEU A 16 -16.50 5.39 -4.85
N VAL A 17 -16.04 4.38 -4.12
CA VAL A 17 -15.40 4.48 -2.81
C VAL A 17 -14.02 3.86 -2.91
N THR A 18 -12.98 4.68 -2.82
CA THR A 18 -11.59 4.24 -2.96
C THR A 18 -10.76 4.73 -1.77
N ALA A 19 -9.56 4.20 -1.57
CA ALA A 19 -8.63 4.71 -0.58
C ALA A 19 -7.18 4.62 -1.04
N ALA A 20 -6.41 5.67 -0.79
CA ALA A 20 -4.95 5.60 -0.86
C ALA A 20 -4.41 4.96 0.42
N ILE A 21 -3.44 4.05 0.29
CA ILE A 21 -2.96 3.25 1.42
C ILE A 21 -1.43 3.17 1.44
N THR A 22 -0.88 2.94 2.63
CA THR A 22 0.55 2.71 2.83
C THR A 22 1.08 1.56 1.98
N ALA A 23 2.37 1.62 1.64
CA ALA A 23 3.08 0.56 0.94
C ALA A 23 4.15 -0.13 1.80
N ASP A 24 4.12 0.07 3.12
CA ASP A 24 4.95 -0.67 4.08
C ASP A 24 4.41 -2.10 4.25
N GLY A 25 4.93 -3.00 3.41
CA GLY A 25 4.62 -4.43 3.40
C GLY A 25 5.51 -5.29 4.29
N THR A 26 6.36 -4.68 5.13
CA THR A 26 7.26 -5.41 6.03
C THR A 26 6.48 -6.18 7.10
N SER A 27 7.12 -7.16 7.74
CA SER A 27 6.50 -7.93 8.82
C SER A 27 6.20 -7.01 10.02
N GLY A 28 4.92 -6.90 10.42
CA GLY A 28 4.49 -5.98 11.47
C GLY A 28 4.41 -4.52 11.01
N GLY A 29 4.62 -4.25 9.71
CA GLY A 29 4.53 -2.93 9.11
C GLY A 29 3.09 -2.41 9.04
N LYS A 30 2.94 -1.20 8.50
CA LYS A 30 1.65 -0.50 8.46
C LYS A 30 0.56 -1.26 7.69
N ILE A 31 0.91 -2.10 6.70
CA ILE A 31 -0.07 -2.96 6.00
C ILE A 31 -0.70 -3.99 6.95
N ASP A 32 0.08 -4.59 7.85
CA ASP A 32 -0.45 -5.57 8.83
C ASP A 32 -1.44 -4.91 9.81
N LEU A 33 -1.17 -3.66 10.19
CA LEU A 33 -1.97 -2.93 11.17
C LEU A 33 -3.24 -2.30 10.58
N GLY A 34 -3.33 -2.18 9.25
CA GLY A 34 -4.39 -1.41 8.58
C GLY A 34 -5.72 -2.15 8.35
N GLY A 35 -5.77 -3.48 8.52
CA GLY A 35 -7.00 -4.25 8.32
C GLY A 35 -7.54 -4.22 6.87
N TYR A 36 -6.65 -4.06 5.89
CA TYR A 36 -6.99 -3.83 4.47
C TYR A 36 -7.74 -4.99 3.82
N GLY A 37 -7.43 -6.24 4.20
CA GLY A 37 -8.15 -7.43 3.73
C GLY A 37 -9.64 -7.40 4.07
N ALA A 38 -9.97 -7.14 5.34
CA ALA A 38 -11.36 -7.03 5.78
C ALA A 38 -12.11 -5.85 5.14
N ALA A 39 -11.40 -4.74 4.88
CA ALA A 39 -11.98 -3.54 4.27
C ALA A 39 -12.13 -3.63 2.73
N ALA A 40 -11.41 -4.55 2.07
CA ALA A 40 -11.35 -4.64 0.61
C ALA A 40 -12.70 -4.91 -0.07
N GLN A 41 -13.67 -5.49 0.65
CA GLN A 41 -15.02 -5.70 0.13
C GLN A 41 -15.81 -4.39 -0.04
N TYR A 42 -15.45 -3.33 0.68
CA TYR A 42 -16.20 -2.07 0.69
C TYR A 42 -15.64 -1.01 -0.28
N VAL A 43 -14.37 -1.12 -0.66
CA VAL A 43 -13.74 -0.22 -1.64
C VAL A 43 -13.81 -0.79 -3.05
N ASP A 44 -13.85 0.07 -4.06
CA ASP A 44 -13.68 -0.34 -5.46
C ASP A 44 -12.25 -0.77 -5.72
N TYR A 45 -11.29 0.05 -5.28
CA TYR A 45 -9.86 -0.25 -5.34
C TYR A 45 -9.06 0.59 -4.33
N TYR A 46 -7.84 0.12 -4.07
CA TYR A 46 -6.81 0.84 -3.32
C TYR A 46 -5.77 1.42 -4.27
N GLN A 47 -5.35 2.65 -3.99
CA GLN A 47 -4.19 3.28 -4.59
C GLN A 47 -3.01 3.05 -3.64
N VAL A 48 -2.18 2.05 -3.94
CA VAL A 48 -1.05 1.68 -3.08
C VAL A 48 0.06 2.70 -3.31
N MET A 49 0.43 3.43 -2.26
CA MET A 49 1.42 4.51 -2.33
C MET A 49 2.85 3.95 -2.39
N THR A 50 3.18 3.23 -3.47
CA THR A 50 4.48 2.56 -3.71
C THR A 50 5.59 3.53 -4.07
N TYR A 51 5.72 4.59 -3.29
CA TYR A 51 6.71 5.65 -3.39
C TYR A 51 7.04 6.16 -1.98
N ASP A 52 8.02 7.05 -1.88
CA ASP A 52 8.50 7.62 -0.61
C ASP A 52 9.00 6.57 0.40
N TYR A 53 9.54 5.46 -0.12
CA TYR A 53 10.22 4.46 0.70
C TYR A 53 11.51 5.00 1.32
N PHE A 54 12.22 5.86 0.59
CA PHE A 54 13.47 6.48 1.01
C PHE A 54 13.47 7.93 0.55
N GLY A 55 14.17 8.81 1.26
CA GLY A 55 14.19 10.23 0.94
C GLY A 55 15.15 11.01 1.81
N ALA A 56 15.25 12.31 1.55
CA ALA A 56 16.23 13.19 2.21
C ALA A 56 15.93 13.48 3.69
N TRP A 57 14.85 12.92 4.26
CA TRP A 57 14.61 12.95 5.70
C TRP A 57 15.67 12.16 6.48
N ASP A 58 16.24 11.10 5.89
CA ASP A 58 17.45 10.44 6.39
C ASP A 58 18.67 11.16 5.80
N ALA A 59 18.99 12.34 6.36
CA ALA A 59 19.94 13.29 5.78
C ALA A 59 21.38 12.74 5.66
N ASP A 60 21.79 11.87 6.58
CA ASP A 60 23.10 11.20 6.55
C ASP A 60 23.11 9.95 5.64
N GLY A 61 22.01 9.70 4.93
CA GLY A 61 21.82 8.57 4.05
C GLY A 61 21.59 7.25 4.79
N PRO A 62 21.80 6.11 4.10
CA PRO A 62 22.28 5.98 2.72
C PRO A 62 21.27 6.47 1.68
N THR A 63 21.75 6.96 0.52
CA THR A 63 20.88 7.28 -0.62
C THR A 63 20.28 6.00 -1.22
N ALA A 64 18.99 6.02 -1.55
CA ALA A 64 18.28 4.92 -2.19
C ALA A 64 17.15 5.46 -3.08
N PRO A 65 16.70 4.71 -4.10
CA PRO A 65 15.56 5.11 -4.94
C PRO A 65 14.29 5.15 -4.09
N HIS A 66 13.55 6.27 -4.10
CA HIS A 66 12.33 6.42 -3.29
C HIS A 66 11.17 5.50 -3.70
N SER A 67 11.23 4.91 -4.90
CA SER A 67 10.16 4.10 -5.49
C SER A 67 10.71 2.83 -6.19
N PRO A 68 11.39 1.91 -5.47
CA PRO A 68 11.91 0.68 -6.06
C PRO A 68 10.76 -0.31 -6.33
N LEU A 69 10.70 -0.86 -7.54
CA LEU A 69 9.70 -1.89 -7.87
C LEU A 69 9.99 -3.22 -7.16
N ASN A 70 11.25 -3.66 -7.12
CA ASN A 70 11.69 -4.91 -6.50
C ASN A 70 12.80 -4.64 -5.47
N SER A 71 13.01 -5.58 -4.55
CA SER A 71 14.16 -5.55 -3.66
C SER A 71 15.49 -5.58 -4.45
N PHE A 72 16.54 -4.99 -3.88
CA PHE A 72 17.85 -4.90 -4.52
C PHE A 72 18.99 -5.10 -3.51
N SER A 73 20.17 -5.47 -4.01
CA SER A 73 21.37 -5.62 -3.18
C SER A 73 21.75 -4.30 -2.53
N GLY A 74 21.92 -4.31 -1.20
CA GLY A 74 22.25 -3.10 -0.43
C GLY A 74 21.04 -2.20 -0.12
N GLN A 75 19.81 -2.67 -0.32
CA GLN A 75 18.61 -1.93 0.08
C GLN A 75 18.63 -1.62 1.58
N PRO A 76 18.47 -0.34 2.00
CA PRO A 76 18.64 0.04 3.41
C PRO A 76 17.64 -0.64 4.36
N ILE A 77 16.40 -0.83 3.89
CA ILE A 77 15.34 -1.53 4.61
C ILE A 77 14.85 -2.67 3.72
N ALA A 78 15.08 -3.91 4.15
CA ALA A 78 14.69 -5.10 3.38
C ALA A 78 13.16 -5.15 3.19
N GLY A 79 12.71 -5.35 1.94
CA GLY A 79 11.29 -5.43 1.59
C GLY A 79 10.56 -4.08 1.52
N PHE A 80 11.28 -2.96 1.62
CA PHE A 80 10.72 -1.62 1.45
C PHE A 80 10.66 -1.27 -0.05
N ASP A 81 9.83 -2.03 -0.78
CA ASP A 81 9.64 -1.98 -2.23
C ASP A 81 8.20 -2.33 -2.64
N GLY A 82 7.83 -1.94 -3.86
CA GLY A 82 6.47 -2.10 -4.37
C GLY A 82 6.01 -3.55 -4.51
N ALA A 83 6.88 -4.45 -4.97
CA ALA A 83 6.56 -5.86 -5.12
C ALA A 83 6.21 -6.51 -3.78
N THR A 84 6.96 -6.20 -2.73
CA THR A 84 6.69 -6.67 -1.37
C THR A 84 5.35 -6.13 -0.84
N ALA A 85 5.06 -4.84 -1.05
CA ALA A 85 3.79 -4.23 -0.66
C ALA A 85 2.58 -4.92 -1.32
N ILE A 86 2.63 -5.13 -2.63
CA ILE A 86 1.57 -5.79 -3.39
C ILE A 86 1.42 -7.25 -2.98
N ALA A 87 2.53 -7.98 -2.81
CA ALA A 87 2.51 -9.36 -2.34
C ALA A 87 1.86 -9.47 -0.96
N LYS A 88 2.18 -8.55 -0.04
CA LYS A 88 1.62 -8.50 1.30
C LYS A 88 0.10 -8.30 1.27
N LEU A 89 -0.41 -7.32 0.52
CA LEU A 89 -1.86 -7.08 0.39
C LEU A 89 -2.59 -8.30 -0.19
N LYS A 90 -2.00 -8.96 -1.19
CA LYS A 90 -2.55 -10.19 -1.76
C LYS A 90 -2.57 -11.34 -0.74
N SER A 91 -1.53 -11.48 0.09
CA SER A 91 -1.52 -12.48 1.17
C SER A 91 -2.60 -12.26 2.24
N LEU A 92 -3.05 -11.01 2.39
CA LEU A 92 -4.17 -10.64 3.28
C LEU A 92 -5.55 -10.81 2.60
N GLY A 93 -5.60 -11.37 1.39
CA GLY A 93 -6.82 -11.65 0.66
C GLY A 93 -7.38 -10.48 -0.16
N VAL A 94 -6.61 -9.40 -0.35
CA VAL A 94 -7.04 -8.29 -1.23
C VAL A 94 -6.95 -8.76 -2.70
N PRO A 95 -8.04 -8.70 -3.48
CA PRO A 95 -8.00 -9.10 -4.89
C PRO A 95 -7.06 -8.20 -5.71
N SER A 96 -6.26 -8.79 -6.60
CA SER A 96 -5.33 -8.04 -7.46
C SER A 96 -6.04 -6.97 -8.31
N SER A 97 -7.28 -7.22 -8.73
CA SER A 97 -8.09 -6.26 -9.50
C SER A 97 -8.46 -5.00 -8.73
N LYS A 98 -8.28 -4.99 -7.40
CA LYS A 98 -8.51 -3.84 -6.52
C LYS A 98 -7.21 -3.12 -6.12
N LEU A 99 -6.07 -3.44 -6.73
CA LEU A 99 -4.77 -2.86 -6.36
C LEU A 99 -4.21 -2.05 -7.52
N LEU A 100 -4.09 -0.74 -7.34
CA LEU A 100 -3.42 0.15 -8.28
C LEU A 100 -2.01 0.46 -7.76
N LEU A 101 -1.00 0.22 -8.60
CA LEU A 101 0.40 0.53 -8.31
C LEU A 101 0.66 2.04 -8.48
N GLY A 102 1.32 2.67 -7.51
CA GLY A 102 1.63 4.10 -7.52
C GLY A 102 2.94 4.43 -8.24
N PHE A 103 2.95 5.55 -8.96
CA PHE A 103 4.13 6.14 -9.59
C PHE A 103 4.22 7.63 -9.21
N GLY A 104 5.35 8.05 -8.63
CA GLY A 104 5.62 9.48 -8.36
C GLY A 104 6.09 10.20 -9.62
N PHE A 105 5.60 11.43 -9.84
CA PHE A 105 5.94 12.29 -10.99
C PHE A 105 6.81 13.47 -10.58
#